data_AF-A0A3N5I9R9-F1
#
_entry.id   AF-A0A3N5I9R9-F1
#
_cell.length_a   1.000
_cell.length_b   1.000
_cell.length_c   1.000
_cell.angle_alpha   90.00
_cell.angle_beta   90.00
_cell.angle_gamma   90.00
#
_symmetry.space_group_name_H-M   'P 1'
#
loop_
_entity.id
_entity.type
_entity.pdbx_description
1 polymer ?
#
loop_
_entity_poly.entity_id
_entity_poly.type
_entity_poly.pdbx_seq_one_letter_code
_entity_poly.pdbx_strand_id
1 'polypeptide(L)'
;MYSHYKTKLAALLLGPLLVGCTRESTPVRDDSSAVSAPDPAGSSGTEPSASTLSEAEHGHAAGAHGGVIIPIGADSYHAEAIIEKSGSFRLITLGQDETRIQEVDVQQLQAYVKGEADADAVSVELVATPQPGDSPGKTSQFVAQLPETLIGKAIQVTIPNLNIQGERFRIGFTTAVAGHADEMPSGLVGDEERRLYLTPGGKYTAADIEANGNVTASQKYKGMKSDHNAKPQPGDRICPISMTKANPEFAWIIDGKSYLFCCPPCIDEFLMMAKESPDDLRDPETYVK
;
A
#
# COMPACT_ATOMS: atom_id res chain seq x y z
N MET A 1 -46.28 39.69 -22.63
CA MET A 1 -45.28 40.77 -22.61
C MET A 1 -43.96 40.21 -23.12
N TYR A 2 -43.45 40.85 -24.16
CA TYR A 2 -42.27 40.52 -24.95
C TYR A 2 -40.94 40.73 -24.19
N SER A 3 -39.90 39.98 -24.56
CA SER A 3 -38.50 40.43 -24.83
C SER A 3 -37.52 39.27 -24.54
N HIS A 4 -37.18 38.39 -25.49
CA HIS A 4 -36.14 38.54 -26.53
C HIS A 4 -34.83 39.19 -26.05
N TYR A 5 -33.76 38.39 -26.01
CA TYR A 5 -32.44 38.76 -26.54
C TYR A 5 -31.86 37.59 -27.35
N LYS A 6 -31.17 37.96 -28.41
CA LYS A 6 -30.92 37.21 -29.64
C LYS A 6 -29.44 37.45 -30.03
N THR A 7 -28.75 36.39 -30.49
CA THR A 7 -27.72 36.38 -31.58
C THR A 7 -26.36 37.08 -31.25
N LYS A 8 -25.16 36.62 -31.64
CA LYS A 8 -24.56 36.06 -32.89
C LYS A 8 -23.30 35.24 -32.49
N LEU A 9 -22.83 34.14 -33.08
CA LEU A 9 -22.62 33.65 -34.47
C LEU A 9 -21.46 34.33 -35.23
N ALA A 10 -20.31 33.65 -35.30
CA ALA A 10 -19.27 33.67 -36.36
C ALA A 10 -18.26 32.53 -36.03
N ALA A 11 -18.13 31.40 -36.73
CA ALA A 11 -17.87 31.10 -38.14
C ALA A 11 -16.37 31.08 -38.53
N LEU A 12 -15.93 29.87 -38.91
CA LEU A 12 -15.03 29.48 -40.00
C LEU A 12 -13.50 29.60 -39.87
N LEU A 13 -12.82 28.45 -40.12
CA LEU A 13 -11.72 28.21 -41.09
C LEU A 13 -11.24 26.75 -40.86
N LEU A 14 -11.77 25.71 -41.52
CA LEU A 14 -11.35 25.13 -42.81
C LEU A 14 -9.87 25.33 -43.21
N GLY A 15 -9.10 24.22 -43.19
CA GLY A 15 -7.79 24.05 -43.84
C GLY A 15 -7.55 22.56 -44.17
N PRO A 16 -7.16 22.20 -45.41
CA PRO A 16 -7.20 20.82 -45.92
C PRO A 16 -5.88 20.03 -45.79
N LEU A 17 -6.06 18.70 -45.75
CA LEU A 17 -5.29 17.60 -46.37
C LEU A 17 -3.86 17.88 -46.87
N LEU A 18 -2.89 17.16 -46.30
CA LEU A 18 -1.73 16.67 -47.05
C LEU A 18 -1.71 15.13 -47.03
N VAL A 19 -1.82 14.59 -48.24
CA VAL A 19 -1.61 13.20 -48.65
C VAL A 19 -0.10 12.92 -48.62
N GLY A 20 0.31 11.85 -47.96
CA GLY A 20 1.68 11.35 -47.95
C GLY A 20 1.70 9.84 -48.17
N CYS A 21 1.81 9.45 -49.44
CA CYS A 21 1.84 8.08 -49.93
C CYS A 21 3.20 7.38 -49.68
N THR A 22 3.09 6.14 -49.19
CA THR A 22 3.78 4.92 -49.67
C THR A 22 5.30 4.80 -49.55
N ARG A 23 5.74 3.77 -48.82
CA ARG A 23 6.81 2.86 -49.29
C ARG A 23 6.59 1.45 -48.75
N GLU A 24 6.09 0.61 -49.65
CA GLU A 24 6.09 -0.83 -49.57
C GLU A 24 7.51 -1.33 -49.88
N SER A 25 8.07 -2.19 -49.04
CA SER A 25 9.32 -2.91 -49.33
C SER A 25 9.36 -4.21 -48.52
N THR A 26 8.78 -5.24 -49.10
CA THR A 26 9.26 -6.64 -49.04
C THR A 26 9.25 -7.13 -50.50
N PRO A 27 10.09 -8.08 -50.94
CA PRO A 27 10.55 -9.26 -50.17
C PRO A 27 12.00 -9.71 -50.42
N VAL A 28 12.57 -10.50 -49.51
CA VAL A 28 13.47 -11.60 -49.90
C VAL A 28 13.19 -12.79 -48.97
N ARG A 29 12.61 -13.84 -49.55
CA ARG A 29 12.72 -15.23 -49.09
C ARG A 29 14.10 -15.73 -49.50
N ASP A 30 14.83 -16.31 -48.58
CA ASP A 30 15.80 -17.35 -48.92
C ASP A 30 15.41 -18.64 -48.22
N ASP A 31 15.34 -19.67 -49.05
CA ASP A 31 14.98 -21.05 -48.76
C ASP A 31 16.29 -21.83 -48.66
N SER A 32 16.51 -22.55 -47.57
CA SER A 32 17.50 -23.64 -47.54
C SER A 32 17.25 -24.61 -46.39
N SER A 33 16.54 -25.67 -46.76
CA SER A 33 16.94 -27.07 -46.57
C SER A 33 17.00 -27.67 -45.15
N ALA A 34 16.01 -28.53 -44.90
CA ALA A 34 16.12 -29.76 -44.11
C ALA A 34 17.22 -30.70 -44.69
N VAL A 35 17.78 -31.72 -44.03
CA VAL A 35 17.22 -32.84 -43.25
C VAL A 35 18.42 -33.53 -42.56
N SER A 36 18.27 -34.07 -41.34
CA SER A 36 18.56 -35.49 -40.99
C SER A 36 18.73 -35.73 -39.48
N ALA A 37 17.84 -36.57 -38.94
CA ALA A 37 18.09 -37.47 -37.82
C ALA A 37 18.43 -38.88 -38.41
N PRO A 38 19.00 -39.87 -37.70
CA PRO A 38 18.51 -40.36 -36.39
C PRO A 38 19.58 -40.78 -35.33
N ASP A 39 19.05 -40.91 -34.11
CA ASP A 39 19.54 -41.52 -32.84
C ASP A 39 20.16 -42.94 -32.97
N PRO A 40 20.80 -43.57 -31.93
CA PRO A 40 20.48 -43.45 -30.49
C PRO A 40 21.59 -43.65 -29.43
N ALA A 41 21.15 -43.47 -28.16
CA ALA A 41 21.46 -44.24 -26.95
C ALA A 41 22.30 -43.58 -25.83
N GLY A 42 21.56 -43.13 -24.80
CA GLY A 42 21.81 -43.51 -23.40
C GLY A 42 22.66 -42.58 -22.54
N SER A 43 22.04 -41.92 -21.55
CA SER A 43 22.32 -42.17 -20.12
C SER A 43 21.65 -41.12 -19.24
N SER A 44 20.94 -41.61 -18.22
CA SER A 44 20.64 -41.00 -16.93
C SER A 44 19.92 -39.66 -16.87
N GLY A 45 18.64 -39.76 -16.48
CA GLY A 45 17.84 -38.64 -16.02
C GLY A 45 18.47 -37.95 -14.80
N THR A 46 18.49 -36.63 -14.86
CA THR A 46 18.58 -35.76 -13.69
C THR A 46 17.48 -34.72 -13.92
N GLU A 47 16.52 -34.72 -13.00
CA GLU A 47 15.40 -33.80 -12.97
C GLU A 47 15.91 -32.35 -13.03
N PRO A 48 15.32 -31.47 -13.86
CA PRO A 48 15.56 -30.04 -13.73
C PRO A 48 14.88 -29.59 -12.44
N SER A 49 15.71 -29.50 -11.40
CA SER A 49 15.41 -28.88 -10.12
C SER A 49 14.79 -27.50 -10.39
N ALA A 50 13.54 -27.36 -9.97
CA ALA A 50 12.83 -26.11 -9.96
C ALA A 50 13.71 -25.06 -9.27
N SER A 51 14.20 -24.10 -10.05
CA SER A 51 14.82 -22.90 -9.51
C SER A 51 13.72 -22.12 -8.82
N THR A 52 13.59 -22.37 -7.52
CA THR A 52 12.94 -21.48 -6.56
C THR A 52 13.70 -20.15 -6.62
N LEU A 53 13.23 -19.26 -7.50
CA LEU A 53 13.42 -17.83 -7.30
C LEU A 53 12.77 -17.54 -5.95
N SER A 54 13.61 -17.35 -4.94
CA SER A 54 13.23 -16.70 -3.70
C SER A 54 12.73 -15.31 -4.06
N GLU A 55 11.41 -15.14 -4.14
CA GLU A 55 10.78 -13.84 -3.98
C GLU A 55 11.24 -13.33 -2.62
N ALA A 56 12.16 -12.36 -2.66
CA ALA A 56 12.55 -11.60 -1.50
C ALA A 56 11.30 -10.80 -1.10
N GLU A 57 10.59 -11.31 -0.09
CA GLU A 57 9.47 -10.64 0.56
C GLU A 57 10.00 -9.35 1.21
N HIS A 58 9.90 -8.26 0.47
CA HIS A 58 10.22 -6.93 0.95
C HIS A 58 9.00 -6.38 1.69
N GLY A 59 9.08 -6.31 3.03
CA GLY A 59 8.08 -5.64 3.84
C GLY A 59 8.04 -4.16 3.48
N HIS A 60 6.92 -3.69 2.94
CA HIS A 60 6.74 -2.27 2.61
C HIS A 60 6.45 -1.48 3.89
N ALA A 61 7.18 -0.38 4.06
CA ALA A 61 7.02 0.55 5.17
C ALA A 61 5.67 1.29 5.09
N ALA A 62 5.25 1.88 6.21
CA ALA A 62 4.19 2.89 6.18
C ALA A 62 4.61 4.03 5.24
N GLY A 63 3.73 4.42 4.32
CA GLY A 63 4.03 5.49 3.38
C GLY A 63 4.24 6.83 4.09
N ALA A 64 4.93 7.75 3.43
CA ALA A 64 5.30 9.05 4.00
C ALA A 64 4.09 9.89 4.45
N HIS A 65 2.89 9.57 3.95
CA HIS A 65 1.64 10.24 4.29
C HIS A 65 0.71 9.36 5.15
N GLY A 66 1.24 8.29 5.74
CA GLY A 66 0.48 7.31 6.51
C GLY A 66 -0.40 6.39 5.66
N GLY A 67 -0.10 6.30 4.35
CA GLY A 67 -0.79 5.42 3.42
C GLY A 67 -0.16 4.03 3.28
N VAL A 68 -0.82 3.16 2.52
CA VAL A 68 -0.29 1.85 2.11
C VAL A 68 0.53 2.04 0.84
N ILE A 69 1.81 1.66 0.89
CA ILE A 69 2.68 1.62 -0.28
C ILE A 69 2.45 0.32 -1.06
N ILE A 70 2.30 0.45 -2.38
CA ILE A 70 1.91 -0.63 -3.27
C ILE A 70 2.94 -0.71 -4.40
N PRO A 71 3.70 -1.82 -4.52
CA PRO A 71 4.64 -2.00 -5.61
C PRO A 71 3.93 -2.20 -6.95
N ILE A 72 4.52 -1.67 -8.02
CA ILE A 72 3.98 -1.72 -9.38
C ILE A 72 5.09 -2.08 -10.36
N GLY A 73 4.85 -3.10 -11.18
CA GLY A 73 5.76 -3.46 -12.28
C GLY A 73 7.13 -3.93 -11.78
N ALA A 74 7.13 -4.91 -10.87
CA ALA A 74 8.34 -5.45 -10.23
C ALA A 74 9.19 -4.33 -9.57
N ASP A 75 8.55 -3.55 -8.71
CA ASP A 75 9.13 -2.44 -7.94
C ASP A 75 9.74 -1.29 -8.77
N SER A 76 9.42 -1.23 -10.07
CA SER A 76 9.85 -0.12 -10.93
C SER A 76 9.14 1.19 -10.56
N TYR A 77 7.94 1.07 -9.99
CA TYR A 77 7.12 2.17 -9.52
C TYR A 77 6.41 1.77 -8.23
N HIS A 78 5.93 2.76 -7.51
CA HIS A 78 5.08 2.55 -6.35
C HIS A 78 3.84 3.43 -6.44
N ALA A 79 2.83 3.10 -5.65
CA ALA A 79 1.75 4.03 -5.35
C ALA A 79 1.47 4.04 -3.86
N GLU A 80 1.14 5.20 -3.32
CA GLU A 80 0.66 5.34 -1.94
C GLU A 80 -0.85 5.54 -1.94
N ALA A 81 -1.57 4.62 -1.30
CA ALA A 81 -3.00 4.73 -1.08
C ALA A 81 -3.28 5.26 0.33
N ILE A 82 -3.91 6.43 0.41
CA ILE A 82 -4.25 7.11 1.66
C ILE A 82 -5.77 7.13 1.78
N ILE A 83 -6.29 6.65 2.92
CA ILE A 83 -7.71 6.66 3.21
C ILE A 83 -7.95 7.42 4.51
N GLU A 84 -8.61 8.57 4.37
CA GLU A 84 -8.94 9.42 5.50
C GLU A 84 -10.20 8.92 6.22
N LYS A 85 -10.35 9.30 7.51
CA LYS A 85 -11.55 9.01 8.32
C LYS A 85 -12.84 9.60 7.70
N SER A 86 -12.71 10.60 6.83
CA SER A 86 -13.79 11.21 6.04
C SER A 86 -14.28 10.35 4.87
N GLY A 87 -13.56 9.26 4.55
CA GLY A 87 -13.78 8.45 3.36
C GLY A 87 -13.10 8.99 2.11
N SER A 88 -12.29 10.05 2.20
CA SER A 88 -11.45 10.48 1.08
C SER A 88 -10.42 9.39 0.78
N PHE A 89 -10.38 8.96 -0.48
CA PHE A 89 -9.39 8.02 -1.00
C PHE A 89 -8.47 8.75 -1.96
N ARG A 90 -7.19 8.79 -1.65
CA ARG A 90 -6.15 9.38 -2.48
C ARG A 90 -5.16 8.31 -2.90
N LEU A 91 -4.81 8.32 -4.18
CA LEU A 91 -3.75 7.50 -4.75
C LEU A 91 -2.66 8.44 -5.27
N ILE A 92 -1.45 8.34 -4.72
CA ILE A 92 -0.27 9.10 -5.16
C ILE A 92 0.63 8.15 -5.94
N THR A 93 1.07 8.54 -7.14
CA THR A 93 2.02 7.76 -7.93
C THR A 93 3.45 8.15 -7.59
N LEU A 94 4.27 7.14 -7.33
CA LEU A 94 5.65 7.26 -6.84
C LEU A 94 6.60 6.51 -7.78
N GLY A 95 7.87 6.90 -7.77
CA GLY A 95 8.91 6.25 -8.56
C GLY A 95 9.37 4.93 -7.93
N GLN A 96 10.47 4.40 -8.46
CA GLN A 96 11.19 3.30 -7.82
C GLN A 96 11.66 3.69 -6.40
N ASP A 97 12.09 4.94 -6.22
CA ASP A 97 12.31 5.54 -4.92
C ASP A 97 10.98 6.11 -4.40
N GLU A 98 10.43 5.51 -3.33
CA GLU A 98 9.14 5.86 -2.74
C GLU A 98 9.07 7.31 -2.24
N THR A 99 10.22 7.98 -2.06
CA THR A 99 10.28 9.41 -1.70
C THR A 99 10.12 10.35 -2.90
N ARG A 100 10.11 9.80 -4.12
CA ARG A 100 10.07 10.56 -5.37
C ARG A 100 8.70 10.44 -6.01
N ILE A 101 8.04 11.58 -6.16
CA ILE A 101 6.79 11.69 -6.93
C ILE A 101 7.00 11.29 -8.38
N GLN A 102 6.13 10.42 -8.90
CA GLN A 102 6.10 10.01 -10.29
C GLN A 102 4.86 10.60 -10.98
N GLU A 103 5.08 11.52 -11.91
CA GLU A 103 4.02 12.04 -12.76
C GLU A 103 3.56 10.97 -13.78
N VAL A 104 2.26 10.93 -14.05
CA VAL A 104 1.63 10.12 -15.09
C VAL A 104 0.73 10.99 -15.97
N ASP A 105 0.39 10.52 -17.16
CA ASP A 105 -0.61 11.21 -17.99
C ASP A 105 -1.96 11.28 -17.26
N VAL A 106 -2.65 12.42 -17.38
CA VAL A 106 -4.03 12.55 -16.92
C VAL A 106 -4.88 11.49 -17.61
N GLN A 107 -5.53 10.66 -16.80
CA GLN A 107 -6.32 9.53 -17.24
C GLN A 107 -7.50 9.32 -16.28
N GLN A 108 -8.55 8.67 -16.76
CA GLN A 108 -9.67 8.27 -15.92
C GLN A 108 -9.38 6.90 -15.32
N LEU A 109 -9.48 6.81 -14.00
CA LEU A 109 -9.27 5.56 -13.28
C LEU A 109 -10.57 5.11 -12.64
N GLN A 110 -10.81 3.80 -12.70
CA GLN A 110 -11.91 3.15 -11.99
C GLN A 110 -11.31 2.20 -10.95
N ALA A 111 -11.67 2.38 -9.69
CA ALA A 111 -11.42 1.38 -8.65
C ALA A 111 -12.67 0.52 -8.42
N TYR A 112 -12.44 -0.76 -8.15
CA TYR A 112 -13.43 -1.66 -7.58
C TYR A 112 -13.09 -1.86 -6.12
N VAL A 113 -14.01 -1.49 -5.25
CA VAL A 113 -13.80 -1.45 -3.81
C VAL A 113 -14.84 -2.32 -3.13
N LYS A 114 -14.42 -3.22 -2.24
CA LYS A 114 -15.32 -4.02 -1.41
C LYS A 114 -14.82 -4.08 0.03
N GLY A 115 -15.71 -4.25 0.98
CA GLY A 115 -15.31 -4.63 2.34
C GLY A 115 -14.64 -6.01 2.32
N GLU A 116 -13.72 -6.24 3.24
CA GLU A 116 -12.98 -7.50 3.31
C GLU A 116 -13.89 -8.74 3.45
N ALA A 117 -15.00 -8.59 4.17
CA ALA A 117 -16.01 -9.64 4.35
C ALA A 117 -17.11 -9.63 3.27
N ASP A 118 -17.10 -8.66 2.36
CA ASP A 118 -18.16 -8.48 1.36
C ASP A 118 -17.85 -9.27 0.09
N ALA A 119 -18.88 -9.87 -0.52
CA ALA A 119 -18.75 -10.58 -1.79
C ALA A 119 -18.70 -9.61 -2.99
N ASP A 120 -19.44 -8.51 -2.90
CA ASP A 120 -19.67 -7.58 -4.00
C ASP A 120 -18.75 -6.36 -3.92
N ALA A 121 -18.24 -5.93 -5.08
CA ALA A 121 -17.46 -4.71 -5.21
C ALA A 121 -18.30 -3.57 -5.79
N VAL A 122 -18.10 -2.38 -5.23
CA VAL A 122 -18.66 -1.12 -5.70
C VAL A 122 -17.61 -0.41 -6.56
N SER A 123 -18.06 0.17 -7.67
CA SER A 123 -17.21 0.94 -8.57
C SER A 123 -17.08 2.39 -8.07
N VAL A 124 -15.84 2.86 -7.90
CA VAL A 124 -15.52 4.24 -7.48
C VAL A 124 -14.61 4.89 -8.52
N GLU A 125 -14.98 6.07 -9.01
CA GLU A 125 -14.18 6.82 -9.99
C GLU A 125 -13.07 7.59 -9.27
N LEU A 126 -11.82 7.40 -9.72
CA LEU A 126 -10.65 8.13 -9.27
C LEU A 126 -10.34 9.24 -10.27
N VAL A 127 -10.48 10.49 -9.82
CA VAL A 127 -10.31 11.69 -10.64
C VAL A 127 -8.88 12.22 -10.47
N ALA A 128 -8.19 12.41 -11.59
CA ALA A 128 -6.88 13.07 -11.62
C ALA A 128 -6.97 14.48 -11.01
N THR A 129 -6.13 14.76 -10.03
CA THR A 129 -6.03 16.08 -9.38
C THR A 129 -4.56 16.52 -9.39
N PRO A 130 -4.10 17.18 -10.47
CA PRO A 130 -2.71 17.61 -10.58
C PRO A 130 -2.27 18.46 -9.38
N GLN A 131 -1.06 18.22 -8.92
CA GLN A 131 -0.45 18.90 -7.78
C GLN A 131 0.46 20.05 -8.22
N PRO A 132 0.77 21.01 -7.32
CA PRO A 132 1.82 21.98 -7.57
C PRO A 132 3.15 21.28 -7.87
N GLY A 133 3.69 21.51 -9.06
CA GLY A 133 4.91 20.86 -9.53
C GLY A 133 4.68 19.88 -10.67
N ASP A 134 3.45 19.35 -10.82
CA ASP A 134 3.13 18.47 -11.95
C ASP A 134 3.24 19.22 -13.29
N SER A 135 3.83 18.56 -14.29
CA SER A 135 3.90 19.08 -15.64
C SER A 135 2.51 19.25 -16.28
N PRO A 136 2.33 20.19 -17.23
CA PRO A 136 1.07 20.36 -17.95
C PRO A 136 0.58 19.06 -18.61
N GLY A 137 -0.67 18.68 -18.34
CA GLY A 137 -1.27 17.44 -18.86
C GLY A 137 -0.89 16.17 -18.09
N LYS A 138 -0.10 16.30 -17.04
CA LYS A 138 0.25 15.22 -16.11
C LYS A 138 -0.46 15.39 -14.77
N THR A 139 -0.48 14.31 -14.00
CA THR A 139 -0.89 14.30 -12.59
C THR A 139 0.00 13.33 -11.83
N SER A 140 0.25 13.59 -10.56
CA SER A 140 0.83 12.62 -9.61
C SER A 140 -0.19 12.06 -8.63
N GLN A 141 -1.45 12.50 -8.72
CA GLN A 141 -2.48 12.20 -7.73
C GLN A 141 -3.83 11.92 -8.38
N PHE A 142 -4.54 10.96 -7.80
CA PHE A 142 -5.94 10.69 -8.07
C PHE A 142 -6.72 10.69 -6.77
N VAL A 143 -7.94 11.21 -6.80
CA VAL A 143 -8.80 11.35 -5.61
C VAL A 143 -10.18 10.80 -5.91
N ALA A 144 -10.77 10.16 -4.91
CA ALA A 144 -12.13 9.68 -4.91
C ALA A 144 -12.78 9.83 -3.53
N GLN A 145 -14.09 9.62 -3.48
CA GLN A 145 -14.85 9.49 -2.25
C GLN A 145 -15.34 8.04 -2.13
N LEU A 146 -15.04 7.39 -1.01
CA LEU A 146 -15.57 6.07 -0.72
C LEU A 146 -17.08 6.14 -0.41
N PRO A 147 -17.85 5.09 -0.76
CA PRO A 147 -19.20 4.91 -0.28
C PRO A 147 -19.25 4.93 1.25
N GLU A 148 -20.26 5.57 1.84
CA GLU A 148 -20.41 5.67 3.30
C GLU A 148 -20.39 4.31 4.00
N THR A 149 -20.90 3.28 3.33
CA THR A 149 -20.93 1.90 3.82
C THR A 149 -19.55 1.27 4.01
N LEU A 150 -18.49 1.86 3.43
CA LEU A 150 -17.12 1.36 3.46
C LEU A 150 -16.18 2.25 4.31
N ILE A 151 -16.62 3.41 4.77
CA ILE A 151 -15.82 4.31 5.59
C ILE A 151 -15.52 3.66 6.95
N GLY A 152 -14.24 3.68 7.35
CA GLY A 152 -13.77 3.11 8.62
C GLY A 152 -13.71 1.58 8.64
N LYS A 153 -13.88 0.91 7.48
CA LYS A 153 -13.73 -0.54 7.34
C LYS A 153 -12.43 -0.90 6.64
N ALA A 154 -11.95 -2.12 6.88
CA ALA A 154 -10.97 -2.75 6.01
C ALA A 154 -11.63 -3.02 4.64
N ILE A 155 -10.96 -2.56 3.58
CA ILE A 155 -11.44 -2.72 2.20
C ILE A 155 -10.35 -3.37 1.34
N GLN A 156 -10.80 -4.10 0.33
CA GLN A 156 -9.98 -4.55 -0.79
C GLN A 156 -10.26 -3.65 -1.99
N VAL A 157 -9.19 -3.15 -2.61
CA VAL A 157 -9.25 -2.25 -3.75
C VAL A 157 -8.57 -2.93 -4.93
N THR A 158 -9.19 -2.82 -6.12
CA THR A 158 -8.57 -3.19 -7.39
C THR A 158 -8.71 -2.06 -8.39
N ILE A 159 -7.59 -1.63 -8.98
CA ILE A 159 -7.54 -0.66 -10.07
C ILE A 159 -6.98 -1.40 -11.29
N PRO A 160 -7.80 -1.69 -12.33
CA PRO A 160 -7.39 -2.59 -13.41
C PRO A 160 -6.48 -1.94 -14.44
N ASN A 161 -6.47 -0.60 -14.54
CA ASN A 161 -5.96 0.11 -15.71
C ASN A 161 -5.20 1.38 -15.35
N LEU A 162 -4.23 1.33 -14.42
CA LEU A 162 -3.30 2.45 -14.25
C LEU A 162 -2.28 2.43 -15.38
N ASN A 163 -2.18 3.51 -16.15
CA ASN A 163 -1.14 3.68 -17.15
C ASN A 163 0.04 4.49 -16.61
N ILE A 164 1.25 3.94 -16.69
CA ILE A 164 2.49 4.63 -16.37
C ILE A 164 3.42 4.47 -17.58
N GLN A 165 3.83 5.59 -18.17
CA GLN A 165 4.73 5.62 -19.33
C GLN A 165 4.31 4.72 -20.52
N GLY A 166 2.99 4.59 -20.76
CA GLY A 166 2.45 3.77 -21.85
C GLY A 166 2.18 2.32 -21.48
N GLU A 167 2.72 1.82 -20.36
CA GLU A 167 2.44 0.48 -19.85
C GLU A 167 1.21 0.49 -18.92
N ARG A 168 0.45 -0.61 -18.93
CA ARG A 168 -0.79 -0.75 -18.14
C ARG A 168 -0.59 -1.71 -16.99
N PHE A 169 -0.89 -1.24 -15.80
CA PHE A 169 -0.76 -1.99 -14.56
C PHE A 169 -2.13 -2.22 -13.93
N ARG A 170 -2.28 -3.42 -13.36
CA ARG A 170 -3.36 -3.73 -12.43
C ARG A 170 -2.79 -3.65 -11.02
N ILE A 171 -3.43 -2.85 -10.19
CA ILE A 171 -3.07 -2.66 -8.79
C ILE A 171 -4.15 -3.31 -7.94
N GLY A 172 -3.74 -4.07 -6.93
CA GLY A 172 -4.63 -4.60 -5.91
C GLY A 172 -4.00 -4.39 -4.54
N PHE A 173 -4.78 -3.93 -3.57
CA PHE A 173 -4.31 -3.77 -2.20
C PHE A 173 -5.45 -3.90 -1.20
N THR A 174 -5.10 -4.12 0.05
CA THR A 174 -6.04 -4.16 1.18
C THR A 174 -5.65 -3.07 2.16
N THR A 175 -6.63 -2.41 2.76
CA THR A 175 -6.41 -1.30 3.72
C THR A 175 -6.50 -1.73 5.17
N ALA A 176 -6.80 -3.01 5.40
CA ALA A 176 -6.31 -3.63 6.61
C ALA A 176 -4.80 -3.42 6.60
N VAL A 177 -4.32 -2.51 7.45
CA VAL A 177 -2.96 -2.59 7.99
C VAL A 177 -2.77 -4.06 8.28
N ALA A 178 -1.83 -4.70 7.57
CA ALA A 178 -1.73 -6.15 7.49
C ALA A 178 -2.15 -6.74 8.83
N GLY A 179 -3.36 -7.31 8.90
CA GLY A 179 -3.74 -8.09 10.05
C GLY A 179 -2.69 -9.17 10.05
N HIS A 180 -1.75 -9.10 11.00
CA HIS A 180 -0.53 -9.88 11.00
C HIS A 180 -0.90 -11.29 10.56
N ALA A 181 -0.53 -11.65 9.33
CA ALA A 181 -0.59 -13.03 8.92
C ALA A 181 0.22 -13.81 9.96
N ASP A 182 -0.12 -15.06 10.19
CA ASP A 182 0.53 -15.93 11.18
C ASP A 182 2.07 -16.07 11.00
N GLU A 183 2.66 -15.43 9.99
CA GLU A 183 4.09 -15.17 9.87
C GLU A 183 4.52 -13.87 10.56
N MET A 184 5.27 -14.07 11.63
CA MET A 184 5.83 -13.02 12.48
C MET A 184 6.68 -12.04 11.67
N PRO A 185 6.39 -10.73 11.66
CA PRO A 185 7.40 -9.76 11.28
C PRO A 185 8.60 -9.91 12.22
N SER A 186 9.81 -9.91 11.67
CA SER A 186 11.01 -9.88 12.50
C SER A 186 10.99 -8.58 13.29
N GLY A 187 10.82 -8.66 14.61
CA GLY A 187 10.93 -7.50 15.49
C GLY A 187 12.27 -6.78 15.28
N LEU A 188 12.31 -5.49 15.63
CA LEU A 188 13.54 -4.72 15.51
C LEU A 188 14.65 -5.37 16.35
N VAL A 189 15.88 -5.41 15.82
CA VAL A 189 17.03 -6.00 16.51
C VAL A 189 18.14 -4.98 16.72
N GLY A 190 18.86 -5.12 17.83
CA GLY A 190 20.11 -4.39 18.08
C GLY A 190 19.91 -2.89 18.28
N ASP A 191 20.69 -2.07 17.57
CA ASP A 191 20.76 -0.63 17.82
C ASP A 191 19.49 0.13 17.44
N GLU A 192 18.73 -0.38 16.47
CA GLU A 192 17.47 0.22 16.05
C GLU A 192 16.38 0.04 17.11
N GLU A 193 16.25 -1.17 17.66
CA GLU A 193 15.37 -1.44 18.80
C GLU A 193 15.76 -0.55 19.99
N ARG A 194 17.06 -0.48 20.32
CA ARG A 194 17.52 0.38 21.42
C ARG A 194 17.17 1.85 21.18
N ARG A 195 17.31 2.36 19.95
CA ARG A 195 16.92 3.73 19.61
C ARG A 195 15.42 3.95 19.78
N LEU A 196 14.60 3.03 19.29
CA LEU A 196 13.14 3.11 19.42
C LEU A 196 12.71 3.12 20.90
N TYR A 197 13.25 2.22 21.72
CA TYR A 197 12.80 2.04 23.10
C TYR A 197 13.44 2.98 24.12
N LEU A 198 14.67 3.44 23.87
CA LEU A 198 15.48 4.17 24.87
C LEU A 198 15.72 5.64 24.50
N THR A 199 15.03 6.15 23.48
CA THR A 199 15.06 7.58 23.11
C THR A 199 13.66 8.16 23.17
N PRO A 200 13.41 9.28 23.87
CA PRO A 200 12.08 9.92 23.84
C PRO A 200 11.70 10.42 22.43
N GLY A 201 10.41 10.53 22.15
CA GLY A 201 9.87 11.12 20.92
C GLY A 201 8.33 11.16 20.94
N GLY A 202 7.73 12.19 20.32
CA GLY A 202 6.27 12.38 20.32
C GLY A 202 5.66 12.26 21.72
N LYS A 203 4.69 11.34 21.88
CA LYS A 203 4.04 11.01 23.16
C LYS A 203 4.79 10.00 24.03
N TYR A 204 5.88 9.41 23.53
CA TYR A 204 6.72 8.51 24.32
C TYR A 204 7.84 9.29 25.00
N THR A 205 7.71 9.48 26.31
CA THR A 205 8.55 10.39 27.10
C THR A 205 9.69 9.66 27.84
N ALA A 206 10.64 10.42 28.38
CA ALA A 206 11.67 9.87 29.26
C ALA A 206 11.08 9.19 30.51
N ALA A 207 9.96 9.72 31.03
CA ALA A 207 9.25 9.11 32.16
C ALA A 207 8.65 7.75 31.78
N ASP A 208 8.16 7.59 30.56
CA ASP A 208 7.66 6.30 30.08
C ASP A 208 8.80 5.28 29.93
N ILE A 209 9.96 5.69 29.43
CA ILE A 209 11.15 4.82 29.32
C ILE A 209 11.56 4.31 30.71
N GLU A 210 11.60 5.20 31.69
CA GLU A 210 11.90 4.84 33.08
C GLU A 210 10.83 3.92 33.67
N ALA A 211 9.55 4.24 33.46
CA ALA A 211 8.43 3.43 33.93
C ALA A 211 8.40 2.02 33.30
N ASN A 212 8.92 1.87 32.08
CA ASN A 212 9.11 0.58 31.43
C ASN A 212 10.40 -0.15 31.85
N GLY A 213 11.23 0.47 32.70
CA GLY A 213 12.41 -0.15 33.29
C GLY A 213 13.71 0.07 32.51
N ASN A 214 13.76 1.04 31.59
CA ASN A 214 14.93 1.31 30.74
C ASN A 214 15.39 0.08 29.92
N VAL A 215 14.43 -0.70 29.44
CA VAL A 215 14.65 -1.91 28.63
C VAL A 215 13.92 -1.83 27.31
N THR A 216 14.36 -2.65 26.36
CA THR A 216 13.63 -2.93 25.11
C THR A 216 12.58 -4.02 25.33
N ALA A 217 11.64 -4.19 24.38
CA ALA A 217 10.67 -5.28 24.46
C ALA A 217 11.34 -6.66 24.34
N SER A 218 12.35 -6.84 23.48
CA SER A 218 13.09 -8.10 23.37
C SER A 218 13.75 -8.51 24.69
N GLN A 219 14.23 -7.54 25.46
CA GLN A 219 14.79 -7.76 26.80
C GLN A 219 13.71 -8.06 27.83
N LYS A 220 12.63 -7.26 27.87
CA LYS A 220 11.57 -7.38 28.88
C LYS A 220 10.79 -8.68 28.76
N TYR A 221 10.57 -9.15 27.53
CA TYR A 221 9.70 -10.29 27.25
C TYR A 221 10.43 -11.53 26.72
N LYS A 222 11.74 -11.60 26.95
CA LYS A 222 12.58 -12.71 26.50
C LYS A 222 11.98 -14.06 26.93
N GLY A 223 11.68 -14.92 25.96
CA GLY A 223 11.15 -16.27 26.20
C GLY A 223 9.65 -16.33 26.51
N MET A 224 8.93 -15.21 26.48
CA MET A 224 7.47 -15.21 26.57
C MET A 224 6.85 -15.57 25.22
N LYS A 225 5.68 -16.24 25.27
CA LYS A 225 4.98 -16.68 24.07
C LYS A 225 3.92 -15.64 23.67
N SER A 226 3.97 -15.23 22.40
CA SER A 226 2.92 -14.42 21.77
C SER A 226 1.66 -15.23 21.49
N ASP A 227 0.49 -14.61 21.64
CA ASP A 227 -0.82 -15.20 21.35
C ASP A 227 -1.63 -14.25 20.46
N HIS A 228 -1.90 -14.68 19.23
CA HIS A 228 -2.58 -13.88 18.21
C HIS A 228 -4.02 -14.37 18.02
N ASN A 229 -4.79 -14.48 19.10
CA ASN A 229 -6.19 -14.86 19.01
C ASN A 229 -7.00 -13.80 18.23
N ALA A 230 -7.21 -14.05 16.95
CA ALA A 230 -7.96 -13.21 16.02
C ALA A 230 -9.47 -13.12 16.29
N LYS A 231 -9.97 -13.79 17.33
CA LYS A 231 -11.40 -13.83 17.70
C LYS A 231 -11.60 -13.34 19.15
N PRO A 232 -11.33 -12.06 19.44
CA PRO A 232 -11.65 -11.49 20.75
C PRO A 232 -13.16 -11.53 21.01
N GLN A 233 -13.54 -11.75 22.26
CA GLN A 233 -14.93 -11.72 22.70
C GLN A 233 -15.32 -10.32 23.18
N PRO A 234 -16.61 -9.93 23.14
CA PRO A 234 -17.05 -8.65 23.71
C PRO A 234 -16.55 -8.46 25.14
N GLY A 235 -15.92 -7.31 25.40
CA GLY A 235 -15.27 -6.99 26.68
C GLY A 235 -13.81 -7.42 26.81
N ASP A 236 -13.27 -8.20 25.87
CA ASP A 236 -11.83 -8.49 25.81
C ASP A 236 -11.05 -7.21 25.48
N ARG A 237 -9.88 -7.06 26.13
CA ARG A 237 -8.87 -6.09 25.71
C ARG A 237 -8.28 -6.54 24.37
N ILE A 238 -8.16 -5.61 23.44
CA ILE A 238 -7.60 -5.88 22.11
C ILE A 238 -6.29 -5.13 21.92
N CYS A 239 -5.40 -5.71 21.11
CA CYS A 239 -4.15 -5.07 20.74
C CYS A 239 -4.46 -3.85 19.83
N PRO A 240 -3.88 -2.67 20.13
CA PRO A 240 -4.08 -1.46 19.33
C PRO A 240 -3.66 -1.55 17.86
N ILE A 241 -2.73 -2.46 17.56
CA ILE A 241 -2.18 -2.66 16.22
C ILE A 241 -2.99 -3.70 15.45
N SER A 242 -3.04 -4.92 15.98
CA SER A 242 -3.60 -6.07 15.27
C SER A 242 -5.12 -6.23 15.42
N MET A 243 -5.72 -5.56 16.40
CA MET A 243 -7.11 -5.75 16.84
C MET A 243 -7.44 -7.19 17.29
N THR A 244 -6.43 -8.05 17.49
CA THR A 244 -6.57 -9.38 18.10
C THR A 244 -6.68 -9.26 19.62
N LYS A 245 -7.04 -10.33 20.32
CA LYS A 245 -7.04 -10.35 21.79
C LYS A 245 -5.63 -10.00 22.29
N ALA A 246 -5.54 -9.02 23.20
CA ALA A 246 -4.27 -8.68 23.84
C ALA A 246 -3.88 -9.72 24.89
N ASN A 247 -2.58 -9.96 25.04
CA ASN A 247 -2.06 -10.73 26.16
C ASN A 247 -1.72 -9.76 27.30
N PRO A 248 -2.28 -9.93 28.51
CA PRO A 248 -2.03 -9.05 29.64
C PRO A 248 -0.55 -9.00 30.07
N GLU A 249 0.28 -9.97 29.65
CA GLU A 249 1.73 -9.97 29.92
C GLU A 249 2.49 -8.95 29.06
N PHE A 250 2.05 -8.65 27.84
CA PHE A 250 2.69 -7.66 26.98
C PHE A 250 2.09 -6.26 27.25
N ALA A 251 2.48 -5.67 28.37
CA ALA A 251 2.08 -4.33 28.77
C ALA A 251 3.20 -3.29 28.62
N TRP A 252 2.94 -2.20 27.89
CA TRP A 252 3.89 -1.11 27.70
C TRP A 252 3.29 0.24 28.10
N ILE A 253 4.08 1.10 28.75
CA ILE A 253 3.65 2.43 29.18
C ILE A 253 4.02 3.46 28.10
N ILE A 254 3.05 4.27 27.67
CA ILE A 254 3.21 5.35 26.68
C ILE A 254 2.29 6.50 27.11
N ASP A 255 2.78 7.73 27.14
CA ASP A 255 2.03 8.91 27.59
C ASP A 255 1.46 8.73 29.01
N GLY A 256 2.22 8.07 29.88
CA GLY A 256 1.83 7.72 31.24
C GLY A 256 0.72 6.66 31.35
N LYS A 257 0.30 6.04 30.24
CA LYS A 257 -0.81 5.09 30.18
C LYS A 257 -0.34 3.69 29.81
N SER A 258 -0.94 2.67 30.41
CA SER A 258 -0.60 1.27 30.14
C SER A 258 -1.41 0.71 28.97
N TYR A 259 -0.74 0.33 27.90
CA TYR A 259 -1.32 -0.34 26.74
C TYR A 259 -1.02 -1.84 26.79
N LEU A 260 -1.92 -2.67 26.24
CA LEU A 260 -1.77 -4.12 26.17
C LEU A 260 -1.65 -4.57 24.72
N PHE A 261 -0.75 -5.52 24.46
CA PHE A 261 -0.43 -5.99 23.12
C PHE A 261 -0.55 -7.52 23.04
N CYS A 262 -0.70 -8.06 21.83
CA CYS A 262 -0.66 -9.51 21.63
C CYS A 262 0.78 -10.05 21.53
N CYS A 263 1.76 -9.19 21.18
CA CYS A 263 3.16 -9.56 21.03
C CYS A 263 4.12 -8.35 21.10
N PRO A 264 5.44 -8.59 21.29
CA PRO A 264 6.46 -7.53 21.27
C PRO A 264 6.53 -6.72 19.96
N PRO A 265 6.41 -7.30 18.74
CA PRO A 265 6.41 -6.51 17.51
C PRO A 265 5.30 -5.46 17.44
N CYS A 266 4.11 -5.72 17.99
CA CYS A 266 3.06 -4.69 18.06
C CYS A 266 3.44 -3.53 19.01
N ILE A 267 4.33 -3.75 19.98
CA ILE A 267 4.87 -2.68 20.82
C ILE A 267 5.81 -1.81 19.97
N ASP A 268 6.63 -2.42 19.10
CA ASP A 268 7.51 -1.69 18.18
C ASP A 268 6.70 -0.72 17.31
N GLU A 269 5.67 -1.25 16.63
CA GLU A 269 4.82 -0.47 15.72
C GLU A 269 4.06 0.64 16.45
N PHE A 270 3.51 0.34 17.62
CA PHE A 270 2.76 1.33 18.39
C PHE A 270 3.68 2.41 18.99
N LEU A 271 4.93 2.08 19.34
CA LEU A 271 5.92 3.08 19.75
C LEU A 271 6.36 3.98 18.59
N MET A 272 6.50 3.44 17.37
CA MET A 272 6.77 4.27 16.18
C MET A 272 5.62 5.25 15.96
N MET A 273 4.37 4.77 15.99
CA MET A 273 3.17 5.62 15.89
C MET A 273 3.12 6.69 17.00
N ALA A 274 3.46 6.34 18.24
CA ALA A 274 3.50 7.29 19.37
C ALA A 274 4.48 8.44 19.15
N LYS A 275 5.56 8.20 18.39
CA LYS A 275 6.61 9.17 18.12
C LYS A 275 6.33 10.03 16.90
N GLU A 276 5.84 9.40 15.83
CA GLU A 276 5.72 10.01 14.51
C GLU A 276 4.33 10.63 14.29
N SER A 277 3.29 9.97 14.81
CA SER A 277 1.88 10.37 14.67
C SER A 277 1.15 10.36 16.03
N PRO A 278 1.60 11.15 17.02
CA PRO A 278 1.09 11.10 18.39
C PRO A 278 -0.42 11.38 18.51
N ASP A 279 -1.02 12.09 17.57
CA ASP A 279 -2.46 12.41 17.59
C ASP A 279 -3.36 11.21 17.24
N ASP A 280 -2.80 10.13 16.68
CA ASP A 280 -3.55 8.91 16.39
C ASP A 280 -3.65 7.95 17.59
N LEU A 281 -2.89 8.20 18.66
CA LEU A 281 -2.98 7.42 19.89
C LEU A 281 -4.30 7.70 20.61
N ARG A 282 -5.12 6.66 20.74
CA ARG A 282 -6.35 6.67 21.54
C ARG A 282 -6.07 6.25 22.97
N ASP A 283 -7.00 6.53 23.87
CA ASP A 283 -6.96 6.04 25.25
C ASP A 283 -6.97 4.51 25.30
N PRO A 284 -6.19 3.86 26.19
CA PRO A 284 -6.12 2.41 26.30
C PRO A 284 -7.49 1.77 26.56
N GLU A 285 -8.41 2.49 27.22
CA GLU A 285 -9.79 2.05 27.48
C GLU A 285 -10.63 1.93 26.21
N THR A 286 -10.22 2.54 25.09
CA THR A 286 -10.92 2.42 23.81
C THR A 286 -10.63 1.11 23.09
N TYR A 287 -9.57 0.40 23.48
CA TYR A 287 -9.17 -0.88 22.89
C TYR A 287 -9.84 -2.05 23.61
N VAL A 288 -11.16 -2.09 23.48
CA VAL A 288 -12.04 -3.16 23.98
C VAL A 288 -12.97 -3.60 22.85
N LYS A 289 -13.20 -4.91 22.73
CA LYS A 289 -14.10 -5.49 21.72
C LYS A 289 -15.57 -5.31 22.04
#